data_AF-A0AAE4BP87-F1
#
_entry.id   AF-A0AAE4BP87-F1
#
_cell.length_a   1.000
_cell.length_b   1.000
_cell.length_c   1.000
_cell.angle_alpha   90.00
_cell.angle_beta   90.00
_cell.angle_gamma   90.00
#
_symmetry.space_group_name_H-M   'P 1'
#
loop_
_entity.id
_entity.type
_entity.pdbx_description
1 polymer ?
#
loop_
_entity_poly.entity_id
_entity_poly.type
_entity_poly.pdbx_seq_one_letter_code
_entity_poly.pdbx_strand_id
1 'polypeptide(L)'
;MTASLAPHESARLSALEQTVRDGLRDFRRTGQALSEIRDNGFYRASYESFEAYLQDRWGFTAPQAGRLIDASDVAKVLDPLGIQPKNEAQARSYRAAAKVIEELEPEQQRVIARLVEAAAPDTQTDADSEADVPWDVPAAEVRIMASVVKKLQPDALVHHPDSGDEVPFDTLTNPERFEVIRTHVDQKTQAYREKQEAKANAPQAEKINWADWVLNTAAQNLGHGQRLEITVEPDGSGAARAVARIVDGSTGEVLSAGAGAVTLKKAVLNLAAELK
;
A
#
# COMPACT_ATOMS: atom_id res chain seq x y z
N MET A 1 -17.59 36.18 8.84
CA MET A 1 -16.64 37.26 9.17
C MET A 1 -15.35 36.94 8.42
N THR A 2 -15.02 37.69 7.38
CA THR A 2 -13.75 37.56 6.65
C THR A 2 -12.63 38.06 7.56
N ALA A 3 -11.78 37.16 8.04
CA ALA A 3 -10.62 37.52 8.85
C ALA A 3 -9.58 38.17 7.93
N SER A 4 -9.28 39.44 8.17
CA SER A 4 -8.22 40.15 7.44
C SER A 4 -6.86 39.66 7.95
N LEU A 5 -5.98 39.23 7.04
CA LEU A 5 -4.62 38.79 7.36
C LEU A 5 -3.76 39.97 7.78
N ALA A 6 -2.86 39.75 8.74
CA ALA A 6 -1.83 40.72 9.07
C ALA A 6 -0.86 40.89 7.88
N PRO A 7 -0.16 42.04 7.76
CA PRO A 7 0.73 42.31 6.61
C PRO A 7 1.79 41.23 6.36
N HIS A 8 2.35 40.65 7.43
CA HIS A 8 3.34 39.58 7.32
C HIS A 8 2.74 38.26 6.84
N GLU A 9 1.51 37.93 7.24
CA GLU A 9 0.79 36.74 6.78
C GLU A 9 0.38 36.88 5.31
N SER A 10 -0.03 38.08 4.89
CA SER A 10 -0.32 38.37 3.48
C SER A 10 0.93 38.24 2.60
N ALA A 11 2.08 38.76 3.06
CA ALA A 11 3.36 38.57 2.38
C ALA A 11 3.76 37.09 2.31
N ARG A 12 3.54 36.32 3.40
CA ARG A 12 3.81 34.89 3.43
C ARG A 12 2.91 34.11 2.49
N LEU A 13 1.60 34.38 2.48
CA LEU A 13 0.65 33.80 1.54
C LEU A 13 1.10 34.06 0.10
N SER A 14 1.45 35.32 -0.24
CA SER A 14 1.92 35.66 -1.59
C SER A 14 3.16 34.86 -2.01
N ALA A 15 4.12 34.66 -1.10
CA ALA A 15 5.31 33.84 -1.37
C ALA A 15 4.99 32.35 -1.54
N LEU A 16 4.06 31.81 -0.74
CA LEU A 16 3.60 30.42 -0.85
C LEU A 16 2.84 30.20 -2.16
N GLU A 17 1.98 31.13 -2.55
CA GLU A 17 1.26 31.11 -3.83
C GLU A 17 2.23 31.17 -5.01
N GLN A 18 3.26 31.99 -4.92
CA GLN A 18 4.30 32.02 -5.95
C GLN A 18 5.03 30.66 -6.03
N THR A 19 5.30 30.02 -4.89
CA THR A 19 5.88 28.67 -4.86
C THR A 19 4.98 27.62 -5.51
N VAL A 20 3.66 27.65 -5.26
CA VAL A 20 2.70 26.74 -5.89
C VAL A 20 2.63 26.96 -7.41
N ARG A 21 2.69 28.22 -7.84
CA ARG A 21 2.70 28.58 -9.28
C ARG A 21 3.97 28.07 -9.98
N ASP A 22 5.13 28.27 -9.37
CA ASP A 22 6.43 27.89 -9.94
C ASP A 22 6.68 26.37 -9.82
N GLY A 23 6.05 25.73 -8.85
CA GLY A 23 6.33 24.38 -8.39
C GLY A 23 5.52 23.26 -9.05
N LEU A 24 4.76 23.49 -10.13
CA LEU A 24 4.03 22.38 -10.80
C LEU A 24 4.96 21.24 -11.28
N ARG A 25 6.27 21.50 -11.40
CA ARG A 25 7.31 20.50 -11.69
C ARG A 25 7.99 19.90 -10.44
N ASP A 26 7.83 20.53 -9.28
CA ASP A 26 8.39 20.10 -7.99
C ASP A 26 7.26 19.89 -6.98
N PHE A 27 6.79 18.64 -6.92
CA PHE A 27 5.67 18.27 -6.05
C PHE A 27 5.97 18.49 -4.56
N ARG A 28 7.25 18.46 -4.13
CA ARG A 28 7.63 18.62 -2.73
C ARG A 28 7.36 20.04 -2.26
N ARG A 29 7.89 21.02 -3.01
CA ARG A 29 7.70 22.44 -2.69
C ARG A 29 6.23 22.84 -2.79
N THR A 30 5.52 22.34 -3.80
CA THR A 30 4.09 22.60 -3.98
C THR A 30 3.26 22.01 -2.84
N GLY A 31 3.49 20.75 -2.48
CA GLY A 31 2.77 20.11 -1.37
C GLY A 31 3.02 20.81 -0.03
N GLN A 32 4.27 21.16 0.26
CA GLN A 32 4.61 21.89 1.48
C GLN A 32 3.95 23.28 1.53
N ALA A 33 3.96 24.02 0.42
CA ALA A 33 3.30 25.33 0.36
C ALA A 33 1.79 25.21 0.53
N LEU A 34 1.16 24.22 -0.11
CA LEU A 34 -0.27 23.95 0.05
C LEU A 34 -0.63 23.54 1.48
N SER A 35 0.20 22.72 2.15
CA SER A 35 -0.01 22.37 3.56
C SER A 35 0.07 23.62 4.44
N GLU A 36 1.08 24.47 4.24
CA GLU A 36 1.26 25.66 5.05
C GLU A 36 0.09 26.66 4.88
N ILE A 37 -0.41 26.85 3.66
CA ILE A 37 -1.60 27.66 3.39
C ILE A 37 -2.84 27.09 4.11
N ARG A 38 -3.01 25.76 4.08
CA ARG A 38 -4.14 25.07 4.70
C ARG A 38 -4.08 25.17 6.22
N ASP A 39 -2.94 24.83 6.80
CA ASP A 39 -2.76 24.64 8.24
C ASP A 39 -2.79 25.98 8.99
N ASN A 40 -2.29 27.06 8.37
CA ASN A 40 -2.41 28.42 8.91
C ASN A 40 -3.73 29.12 8.51
N GLY A 41 -4.55 28.49 7.67
CA GLY A 41 -5.83 29.05 7.25
C GLY A 41 -5.72 30.34 6.43
N PHE A 42 -4.59 30.62 5.78
CA PHE A 42 -4.36 31.87 5.03
C PHE A 42 -5.40 32.09 3.92
N TYR A 43 -5.93 31.02 3.34
CA TYR A 43 -6.99 31.08 2.33
C TYR A 43 -8.29 31.74 2.84
N ARG A 44 -8.55 31.74 4.16
CA ARG A 44 -9.79 32.24 4.77
C ARG A 44 -9.98 33.75 4.65
N ALA A 45 -8.94 34.48 4.25
CA ALA A 45 -9.03 35.91 3.96
C ALA A 45 -9.91 36.21 2.74
N SER A 46 -9.94 35.29 1.77
CA SER A 46 -10.62 35.48 0.47
C SER A 46 -11.58 34.37 0.10
N TYR A 47 -11.53 33.22 0.78
CA TYR A 47 -12.32 32.03 0.45
C TYR A 47 -12.95 31.40 1.69
N GLU A 48 -14.17 30.87 1.55
CA GLU A 48 -14.90 30.22 2.64
C GLU A 48 -14.37 28.82 2.97
N SER A 49 -13.73 28.15 2.01
CA SER A 49 -13.17 26.82 2.17
C SER A 49 -11.83 26.68 1.43
N PHE A 50 -11.01 25.72 1.87
CA PHE A 50 -9.75 25.42 1.19
C PHE A 50 -9.98 24.87 -0.21
N GLU A 51 -11.08 24.13 -0.41
CA GLU A 51 -11.47 23.61 -1.72
C GLU A 51 -11.83 24.73 -2.71
N ALA A 52 -12.60 25.74 -2.27
CA ALA A 52 -12.91 26.90 -3.11
C ALA A 52 -11.63 27.66 -3.51
N TYR A 53 -10.70 27.83 -2.56
CA TYR A 53 -9.38 28.41 -2.82
C TYR A 53 -8.58 27.62 -3.86
N LEU A 54 -8.49 26.30 -3.68
CA LEU A 54 -7.75 25.41 -4.58
C LEU A 54 -8.31 25.44 -6.01
N GLN A 55 -9.63 25.37 -6.13
CA GLN A 55 -10.31 25.35 -7.43
C GLN A 55 -10.16 26.69 -8.16
N ASP A 56 -10.34 27.81 -7.46
CA ASP A 56 -10.28 29.14 -8.06
C ASP A 56 -8.84 29.55 -8.44
N ARG A 57 -7.86 29.29 -7.56
CA ARG A 57 -6.47 29.74 -7.76
C ARG A 57 -5.65 28.81 -8.64
N TRP A 58 -5.90 27.51 -8.57
CA TRP A 58 -5.03 26.48 -9.17
C TRP A 58 -5.79 25.51 -10.09
N GLY A 59 -7.12 25.53 -10.09
CA GLY A 59 -7.92 24.52 -10.80
C GLY A 59 -7.78 23.11 -10.20
N PHE A 60 -7.33 23.02 -8.95
CA PHE A 60 -7.13 21.75 -8.26
C PHE A 60 -8.39 21.29 -7.55
N THR A 61 -8.68 20.01 -7.68
CA THR A 61 -9.63 19.33 -6.80
C THR A 61 -8.99 19.05 -5.44
N ALA A 62 -9.79 18.98 -4.38
CA ALA A 62 -9.29 18.65 -3.03
C ALA A 62 -8.47 17.33 -2.99
N PRO A 63 -8.85 16.24 -3.70
CA PRO A 63 -8.03 15.03 -3.76
C PRO A 63 -6.68 15.21 -4.45
N GLN A 64 -6.56 16.09 -5.45
CA GLN A 64 -5.28 16.37 -6.11
C GLN A 64 -4.34 17.13 -5.18
N ALA A 65 -4.83 18.16 -4.51
CA ALA A 65 -4.04 18.90 -3.52
C ALA A 65 -3.64 18.00 -2.34
N GLY A 66 -4.55 17.16 -1.85
CA GLY A 66 -4.26 16.19 -0.79
C GLY A 66 -3.16 15.20 -1.17
N ARG A 67 -3.13 14.73 -2.43
CA ARG A 67 -2.05 13.88 -2.94
C ARG A 67 -0.69 14.58 -2.95
N LEU A 68 -0.63 15.83 -3.38
CA LEU A 68 0.61 16.62 -3.37
C LEU A 68 1.12 16.86 -1.95
N ILE A 69 0.22 17.19 -1.02
CA ILE A 69 0.55 17.37 0.41
C ILE A 69 1.08 16.04 0.97
N ASP A 70 0.30 14.95 0.85
CA ASP A 70 0.69 13.62 1.33
C ASP A 70 2.06 13.18 0.75
N ALA A 71 2.30 13.42 -0.54
CA ALA A 71 3.56 13.09 -1.18
C ALA A 71 4.73 13.95 -0.65
N SER A 72 4.51 15.24 -0.40
CA SER A 72 5.53 16.11 0.18
C SER A 72 5.89 15.74 1.62
N ASP A 73 4.90 15.34 2.42
CA ASP A 73 5.11 14.85 3.78
C ASP A 73 5.91 13.55 3.78
N VAL A 74 5.57 12.61 2.90
CA VAL A 74 6.34 11.37 2.74
C VAL A 74 7.77 11.68 2.30
N ALA A 75 7.98 12.57 1.33
CA ALA A 75 9.32 12.96 0.91
C ALA A 75 10.14 13.58 2.05
N LYS A 76 9.51 14.36 2.94
CA LYS A 76 10.16 14.93 4.12
C LYS A 76 10.61 13.86 5.12
N VAL A 77 9.83 12.80 5.32
CA VAL A 77 10.21 11.66 6.18
C VAL A 77 11.36 10.85 5.58
N LEU A 78 11.43 10.77 4.25
CA LEU A 78 12.45 10.02 3.52
C LEU A 78 13.79 10.78 3.38
N ASP A 79 13.76 12.10 3.46
CA ASP A 79 14.93 12.98 3.27
C ASP A 79 16.13 12.59 4.16
N PRO A 80 15.97 12.31 5.47
CA PRO A 80 17.08 11.87 6.33
C PRO A 80 17.65 10.49 5.99
N LEU A 81 16.90 9.68 5.22
CA LEU A 81 17.33 8.36 4.75
C LEU A 81 18.11 8.43 3.43
N GLY A 82 18.27 9.63 2.85
CA GLY A 82 18.88 9.82 1.53
C GLY A 82 17.95 9.43 0.37
N ILE A 83 16.68 9.12 0.63
CA ILE A 83 15.72 8.74 -0.42
C ILE A 83 15.04 10.00 -0.95
N GLN A 84 15.21 10.26 -2.25
CA GLN A 84 14.63 11.42 -2.95
C GLN A 84 13.68 10.97 -4.06
N PRO A 85 12.36 10.90 -3.80
CA PRO A 85 11.39 10.50 -4.82
C PRO A 85 11.38 11.48 -6.01
N LYS A 86 11.47 10.96 -7.23
CA LYS A 86 11.50 11.71 -8.49
C LYS A 86 10.16 12.41 -8.78
N ASN A 87 9.06 11.83 -8.33
CA ASN A 87 7.71 12.34 -8.56
C ASN A 87 6.73 11.97 -7.44
N GLU A 88 5.57 12.61 -7.48
CA GLU A 88 4.45 12.43 -6.54
C GLU A 88 4.02 10.96 -6.40
N ALA A 89 3.95 10.24 -7.52
CA ALA A 89 3.50 8.84 -7.52
C ALA A 89 4.53 7.93 -6.82
N GLN A 90 5.82 8.18 -7.04
CA GLN A 90 6.90 7.47 -6.37
C GLN A 90 6.87 7.77 -4.87
N ALA A 91 6.74 9.04 -4.45
CA ALA A 91 6.62 9.39 -3.03
C ALA A 91 5.44 8.67 -2.37
N ARG A 92 4.26 8.63 -3.01
CA ARG A 92 3.10 7.90 -2.48
C ARG A 92 3.34 6.41 -2.29
N SER A 93 4.17 5.77 -3.12
CA SER A 93 4.49 4.35 -2.96
C SER A 93 5.17 4.05 -1.61
N TYR A 94 5.92 5.02 -1.07
CA TYR A 94 6.59 4.93 0.24
C TYR A 94 5.69 5.24 1.43
N ARG A 95 4.43 5.65 1.24
CA ARG A 95 3.53 6.04 2.34
C ARG A 95 3.48 5.01 3.48
N ALA A 96 3.47 3.72 3.13
CA ALA A 96 3.44 2.66 4.12
C ALA A 96 4.77 2.51 4.88
N ALA A 97 5.90 2.82 4.25
CA ALA A 97 7.20 2.86 4.92
C ALA A 97 7.31 4.09 5.82
N ALA A 98 6.94 5.28 5.32
CA ALA A 98 6.99 6.55 6.04
C ALA A 98 6.25 6.48 7.38
N LYS A 99 5.04 5.90 7.41
CA LYS A 99 4.29 5.69 8.65
C LYS A 99 5.03 4.89 9.71
N VAL A 100 5.82 3.89 9.30
CA VAL A 100 6.61 3.10 10.26
C VAL A 100 7.82 3.90 10.70
N ILE A 101 8.47 4.63 9.79
CA ILE A 101 9.66 5.44 10.05
C ILE A 101 9.37 6.59 11.01
N GLU A 102 8.21 7.24 10.90
CA GLU A 102 7.77 8.32 11.82
C GLU A 102 7.66 7.86 13.29
N GLU A 103 7.44 6.57 13.52
CA GLU A 103 7.35 5.97 14.86
C GLU A 103 8.72 5.55 15.41
N LEU A 104 9.80 5.69 14.63
CA LEU A 104 11.15 5.27 15.02
C LEU A 104 11.97 6.42 15.59
N GLU A 105 12.84 6.07 16.53
CA GLU A 105 13.82 6.98 17.10
C GLU A 105 14.87 7.41 16.05
N PRO A 106 15.48 8.61 16.18
CA PRO A 106 16.47 9.09 15.22
C PRO A 106 17.64 8.12 14.99
N GLU A 107 18.06 7.39 16.01
CA GLU A 107 19.12 6.36 15.88
C GLU A 107 18.68 5.18 15.02
N GLN A 108 17.43 4.74 15.15
CA GLN A 108 16.85 3.69 14.33
C GLN A 108 16.71 4.14 12.86
N GLN A 109 16.35 5.40 12.62
CA GLN A 109 16.30 5.96 11.28
C GLN A 109 17.70 6.00 10.62
N ARG A 110 18.76 6.29 11.37
CA ARG A 110 20.15 6.21 10.86
C ARG A 110 20.54 4.80 10.45
N VAL A 111 20.07 3.78 11.16
CA VAL A 111 20.29 2.38 10.76
C VAL A 111 19.60 2.09 9.43
N ILE A 112 18.37 2.59 9.22
CA ILE A 112 17.68 2.47 7.93
C ILE A 112 18.45 3.21 6.83
N ALA A 113 18.93 4.42 7.08
CA ALA A 113 19.73 5.18 6.11
C ALA A 113 20.97 4.39 5.68
N ARG A 114 21.66 3.76 6.63
CA ARG A 114 22.82 2.89 6.36
C ARG A 114 22.45 1.62 5.58
N LEU A 115 21.27 1.04 5.82
CA LEU A 115 20.77 -0.09 5.03
C LEU A 115 20.43 0.31 3.60
N VAL A 116 19.85 1.50 3.41
CA VAL A 116 19.56 2.06 2.08
C VAL A 116 20.85 2.31 1.32
N GLU A 117 21.85 2.92 1.97
CA GLU A 117 23.18 3.13 1.40
C GLU A 117 23.86 1.81 1.02
N ALA A 118 23.81 0.79 1.88
CA ALA A 118 24.39 -0.53 1.61
C ALA A 118 23.65 -1.31 0.51
N ALA A 119 22.37 -1.01 0.28
CA ALA A 119 21.57 -1.61 -0.79
C ALA A 119 21.72 -0.88 -2.14
N ALA A 120 22.25 0.35 -2.13
CA ALA A 120 22.53 1.08 -3.35
C ALA A 120 23.65 0.39 -4.14
N PRO A 121 23.52 0.25 -5.48
CA PRO A 121 24.62 -0.24 -6.30
C PRO A 121 25.82 0.70 -6.17
N ASP A 122 27.05 0.14 -6.19
CA ASP A 122 28.33 0.88 -6.26
C ASP A 122 28.32 1.77 -7.52
N THR A 123 27.76 2.96 -7.37
CA THR A 123 27.67 3.97 -8.42
C THR A 123 28.86 4.88 -8.24
N GLN A 124 29.98 4.43 -8.82
CA GLN A 124 31.11 5.29 -9.09
C GLN A 124 30.56 6.50 -9.87
N THR A 125 30.61 7.66 -9.22
CA THR A 125 29.80 8.83 -9.57
C THR A 125 30.37 9.52 -10.82
N ASP A 126 30.05 9.01 -12.00
CA ASP A 126 30.14 9.80 -13.22
C ASP A 126 28.94 10.76 -13.22
N ALA A 127 29.24 12.03 -12.93
CA ALA A 127 28.27 13.12 -12.71
C ALA A 127 27.29 13.39 -13.86
N ASP A 128 27.50 12.78 -15.03
CA ASP A 128 26.71 12.94 -16.25
C ASP A 128 25.86 11.71 -16.62
N SER A 129 25.86 10.65 -15.80
CA SER A 129 25.02 9.47 -16.06
C SER A 129 23.60 9.66 -15.50
N GLU A 130 22.59 9.56 -16.37
CA GLU A 130 21.17 9.33 -16.03
C GLU A 130 20.95 7.94 -15.37
N ALA A 131 22.00 7.33 -14.83
CA ALA A 131 21.98 6.01 -14.21
C ALA A 131 21.15 6.01 -12.93
N ASP A 132 20.53 4.87 -12.63
CA ASP A 132 19.70 4.65 -11.43
C ASP A 132 20.47 5.01 -10.16
N VAL A 133 20.18 6.22 -9.70
CA VAL A 133 20.84 6.86 -8.57
C VAL A 133 20.54 6.06 -7.29
N PRO A 134 21.46 6.01 -6.30
CA PRO A 134 21.38 5.23 -5.04
C PRO A 134 20.06 5.19 -4.26
N TRP A 135 19.11 6.08 -4.53
CA TRP A 135 17.82 6.20 -3.86
C TRP A 135 16.67 5.43 -4.54
N ASP A 136 16.92 4.58 -5.54
CA ASP A 136 15.87 3.76 -6.18
C ASP A 136 15.57 2.43 -5.46
N VAL A 137 15.76 2.39 -4.13
CA VAL A 137 15.39 1.22 -3.32
C VAL A 137 13.86 1.06 -3.33
N PRO A 138 13.29 -0.07 -3.75
CA PRO A 138 11.84 -0.23 -3.83
C PRO A 138 11.13 0.08 -2.51
N ALA A 139 10.00 0.78 -2.57
CA ALA A 139 9.23 1.16 -1.37
C ALA A 139 8.85 -0.02 -0.46
N ALA A 140 8.66 -1.21 -1.03
CA ALA A 140 8.44 -2.43 -0.28
C ALA A 140 9.65 -2.82 0.58
N GLU A 141 10.87 -2.65 0.07
CA GLU A 141 12.12 -2.97 0.76
C GLU A 141 12.40 -1.97 1.87
N VAL A 142 12.21 -0.66 1.62
CA VAL A 142 12.30 0.36 2.68
C VAL A 142 11.30 0.08 3.81
N ARG A 143 10.08 -0.37 3.47
CA ARG A 143 9.11 -0.81 4.47
C ARG A 143 9.57 -2.04 5.25
N ILE A 144 10.24 -2.99 4.59
CA ILE A 144 10.83 -4.17 5.25
C ILE A 144 11.94 -3.75 6.21
N MET A 145 12.87 -2.89 5.77
CA MET A 145 13.92 -2.30 6.60
C MET A 145 13.35 -1.65 7.86
N ALA A 146 12.39 -0.74 7.70
CA ALA A 146 11.73 -0.08 8.82
C ALA A 146 11.02 -1.08 9.75
N SER A 147 10.36 -2.10 9.19
CA SER A 147 9.66 -3.13 9.97
C SER A 147 10.60 -4.06 10.74
N VAL A 148 11.82 -4.31 10.23
CA VAL A 148 12.84 -5.11 10.91
C VAL A 148 13.42 -4.30 12.07
N VAL A 149 13.86 -3.07 11.81
CA VAL A 149 14.42 -2.18 12.83
C VAL A 149 13.42 -1.94 13.96
N LYS A 150 12.14 -1.72 13.63
CA LYS A 150 11.07 -1.57 14.64
C LYS A 150 10.91 -2.79 15.55
N LYS A 151 11.14 -4.00 15.02
CA LYS A 151 10.92 -5.27 15.74
C LYS A 151 12.11 -5.69 16.59
N LEU A 152 13.33 -5.34 16.19
CA LEU A 152 14.54 -5.66 16.93
C LEU A 152 14.73 -4.66 18.07
N GLN A 153 13.90 -4.84 19.10
CA GLN A 153 14.00 -4.14 20.38
C GLN A 153 15.20 -4.66 21.19
N PRO A 154 15.69 -3.90 22.19
CA PRO A 154 16.86 -4.28 22.99
C PRO A 154 16.79 -5.69 23.59
N ASP A 155 15.60 -6.12 24.02
CA ASP A 155 15.34 -7.41 24.66
C ASP A 155 15.06 -8.56 23.68
N ALA A 156 15.06 -8.30 22.37
CA ALA A 156 14.81 -9.33 21.37
C ALA A 156 15.94 -10.38 21.37
N LEU A 157 15.58 -11.66 21.48
CA LEU A 157 16.53 -12.76 21.31
C LEU A 157 16.89 -12.92 19.83
N VAL A 158 18.19 -12.92 19.55
CA VAL A 158 18.75 -13.05 18.20
C VAL A 158 19.92 -14.03 18.21
N HIS A 159 20.29 -14.54 17.03
CA HIS A 159 21.51 -15.32 16.88
C HIS A 159 22.71 -14.39 16.72
N HIS A 160 23.75 -14.60 17.53
CA HIS A 160 25.03 -13.90 17.39
C HIS A 160 25.62 -14.21 16.00
N PRO A 161 26.10 -13.20 15.24
CA PRO A 161 26.55 -13.40 13.85
C PRO A 161 27.74 -14.36 13.74
N ASP A 162 28.69 -14.30 14.68
CA ASP A 162 29.87 -15.17 14.66
C ASP A 162 29.68 -16.52 15.36
N SER A 163 29.13 -16.55 16.59
CA SER A 163 29.01 -17.80 17.35
C SER A 163 27.76 -18.62 17.05
N GLY A 164 26.69 -17.97 16.57
CA GLY A 164 25.37 -18.59 16.34
C GLY A 164 24.52 -18.77 17.60
N ASP A 165 25.04 -18.44 18.78
CA ASP A 165 24.32 -18.57 20.06
C ASP A 165 23.14 -17.59 20.13
N GLU A 166 22.09 -18.00 20.85
CA GLU A 166 20.93 -17.13 21.11
C GLU A 166 21.25 -16.15 22.25
N VAL A 167 21.30 -14.86 21.93
CA VAL A 167 21.66 -13.78 22.86
C VAL A 167 20.67 -12.61 22.75
N PRO A 168 20.46 -11.82 23.82
CA PRO A 168 19.68 -10.59 23.72
C PRO A 168 20.36 -9.57 22.80
N PHE A 169 19.57 -8.88 21.98
CA PHE A 169 20.07 -7.95 20.96
C PHE A 169 20.93 -6.82 21.52
N ASP A 170 20.63 -6.35 22.74
CA ASP A 170 21.38 -5.31 23.42
C ASP A 170 22.79 -5.73 23.89
N THR A 171 23.08 -7.04 23.95
CA THR A 171 24.42 -7.54 24.31
C THR A 171 25.41 -7.45 23.15
N LEU A 172 24.90 -7.36 21.92
CA LEU A 172 25.71 -7.24 20.71
C LEU A 172 26.34 -5.85 20.56
N THR A 173 27.52 -5.80 19.96
CA THR A 173 28.18 -4.56 19.53
C THR A 173 27.46 -3.92 18.35
N ASN A 174 27.71 -2.63 18.09
CA ASN A 174 27.06 -1.92 16.97
C ASN A 174 27.29 -2.58 15.60
N PRO A 175 28.50 -3.08 15.24
CA PRO A 175 28.70 -3.83 14.00
C PRO A 175 27.88 -5.13 13.94
N GLU A 176 27.86 -5.91 15.04
CA GLU A 176 27.11 -7.17 15.10
C GLU A 176 25.61 -6.93 15.01
N ARG A 177 25.08 -5.91 15.71
CA ARG A 177 23.67 -5.49 15.61
C ARG A 177 23.29 -5.13 14.19
N PHE A 178 24.15 -4.37 13.48
CA PHE A 178 23.90 -4.01 12.10
C PHE A 178 23.86 -5.24 11.20
N GLU A 179 24.77 -6.19 11.39
CA GLU A 179 24.82 -7.42 10.60
C GLU A 179 23.60 -8.33 10.83
N VAL A 180 23.14 -8.44 12.08
CA VAL A 180 21.89 -9.14 12.41
C VAL A 180 20.69 -8.46 11.73
N ILE A 181 20.57 -7.13 11.84
CA ILE A 181 19.50 -6.38 11.17
C ILE A 181 19.54 -6.60 9.66
N ARG A 182 20.72 -6.45 9.03
CA ARG A 182 20.93 -6.63 7.59
C ARG A 182 20.48 -8.02 7.14
N THR A 183 20.92 -9.06 7.85
CA THR A 183 20.53 -10.45 7.57
C THR A 183 19.01 -10.64 7.64
N HIS A 184 18.34 -10.09 8.67
CA HIS A 184 16.89 -10.16 8.80
C HIS A 184 16.15 -9.39 7.69
N VAL A 185 16.72 -8.28 7.21
CA VAL A 185 16.20 -7.53 6.06
C VAL A 185 16.32 -8.36 4.79
N ASP A 186 17.51 -8.91 4.50
CA ASP A 186 17.77 -9.69 3.29
C ASP A 186 16.85 -10.91 3.20
N GLN A 187 16.72 -11.69 4.29
CA GLN A 187 15.82 -12.84 4.36
C GLN A 187 14.36 -12.45 4.07
N LYS A 188 13.89 -11.33 4.64
CA LYS A 188 12.51 -10.86 4.41
C LYS A 188 12.30 -10.30 3.03
N THR A 189 13.29 -9.61 2.47
CA THR A 189 13.26 -9.10 1.11
C THR A 189 13.20 -10.25 0.12
N GLN A 190 14.03 -11.29 0.30
CA GLN A 190 14.00 -12.49 -0.53
C GLN A 190 12.63 -13.19 -0.44
N ALA A 191 12.14 -13.47 0.78
CA ALA A 191 10.83 -14.10 0.97
C ALA A 191 9.67 -13.26 0.36
N TYR A 192 9.78 -11.93 0.40
CA TYR A 192 8.82 -11.04 -0.26
C TYR A 192 8.86 -11.18 -1.78
N ARG A 193 10.06 -11.18 -2.38
CA ARG A 193 10.26 -11.33 -3.82
C ARG A 193 9.76 -12.69 -4.32
N GLU A 194 10.15 -13.78 -3.66
CA GLU A 194 9.67 -15.14 -3.96
C GLU A 194 8.14 -15.22 -3.90
N LYS A 195 7.51 -14.57 -2.91
CA LYS A 195 6.05 -14.50 -2.82
C LYS A 195 5.42 -13.70 -3.96
N GLN A 196 6.05 -12.62 -4.42
CA GLN A 196 5.55 -11.87 -5.59
C GLN A 196 5.70 -12.70 -6.87
N GLU A 197 6.83 -13.38 -7.06
CA GLU A 197 7.07 -14.25 -8.21
C GLU A 197 6.10 -15.43 -8.24
N ALA A 198 5.90 -16.11 -7.10
CA ALA A 198 4.91 -17.18 -6.97
C ALA A 198 3.50 -16.67 -7.29
N LYS A 199 3.16 -15.44 -6.89
CA LYS A 199 1.86 -14.82 -7.22
C LYS A 199 1.74 -14.44 -8.69
N ALA A 200 2.83 -13.99 -9.31
CA ALA A 200 2.86 -13.64 -10.73
C ALA A 200 2.76 -14.89 -11.62
N ASN A 201 3.41 -15.98 -11.21
CA ASN A 201 3.42 -17.27 -11.90
C ASN A 201 2.23 -18.17 -11.53
N ALA A 202 1.46 -17.82 -10.50
CA ALA A 202 0.26 -18.56 -10.14
C ALA A 202 -0.71 -18.56 -11.33
N PRO A 203 -1.25 -19.73 -11.73
CA PRO A 203 -2.23 -19.77 -12.80
C PRO A 203 -3.37 -18.82 -12.44
N GLN A 204 -3.72 -17.92 -13.36
CA GLN A 204 -4.88 -17.07 -13.17
C GLN A 204 -6.07 -18.01 -12.97
N ALA A 205 -6.63 -18.01 -11.75
CA ALA A 205 -7.83 -18.77 -11.47
C ALA A 205 -8.85 -18.43 -12.55
N GLU A 206 -9.31 -19.44 -13.29
CA GLU A 206 -10.29 -19.30 -14.35
C GLU A 206 -11.42 -18.43 -13.79
N LYS A 207 -11.54 -17.19 -14.27
CA LYS A 207 -12.57 -16.27 -13.81
C LYS A 207 -13.87 -16.74 -14.43
N ILE A 208 -14.41 -17.82 -13.87
CA ILE A 208 -15.76 -18.27 -14.17
C ILE A 208 -16.66 -17.11 -13.74
N ASN A 209 -17.23 -16.42 -14.74
CA ASN A 209 -18.35 -15.56 -14.48
C ASN A 209 -19.49 -16.48 -14.07
N TRP A 210 -19.70 -16.61 -12.76
CA TRP A 210 -20.64 -17.57 -12.20
C TRP A 210 -22.07 -17.33 -12.72
N ALA A 211 -22.41 -16.10 -13.09
CA ALA A 211 -23.71 -15.79 -13.72
C ALA A 211 -23.79 -16.36 -15.14
N ASP A 212 -22.77 -16.14 -15.97
CA ASP A 212 -22.71 -16.74 -17.32
C ASP A 212 -22.60 -18.26 -17.24
N TRP A 213 -21.90 -18.79 -16.24
CA TRP A 213 -21.79 -20.22 -16.01
C TRP A 213 -23.14 -20.85 -15.70
N VAL A 214 -23.98 -20.22 -14.88
CA VAL A 214 -25.34 -20.73 -14.61
C VAL A 214 -26.13 -20.86 -15.91
N LEU A 215 -26.10 -19.83 -16.76
CA LEU A 215 -26.84 -19.83 -18.04
C LEU A 215 -26.24 -20.81 -19.06
N ASN A 216 -24.92 -20.86 -19.18
CA ASN A 216 -24.23 -21.75 -20.12
C ASN A 216 -24.32 -23.22 -19.70
N THR A 217 -24.20 -23.50 -18.40
CA THR A 217 -24.37 -24.85 -17.83
C THR A 217 -25.81 -25.30 -17.97
N ALA A 218 -26.78 -24.40 -17.77
CA ALA A 218 -28.18 -24.71 -18.05
C ALA A 218 -28.40 -25.13 -19.51
N ALA A 219 -27.67 -24.52 -20.45
CA ALA A 219 -27.76 -24.88 -21.86
C ALA A 219 -27.00 -26.17 -22.24
N GLN A 220 -25.92 -26.50 -21.54
CA GLN A 220 -24.99 -27.57 -21.95
C GLN A 220 -25.12 -28.86 -21.14
N ASN A 221 -25.48 -28.77 -19.86
CA ASN A 221 -25.40 -29.89 -18.91
C ASN A 221 -26.74 -30.30 -18.30
N LEU A 222 -27.81 -29.52 -18.48
CA LEU A 222 -29.14 -29.93 -18.02
C LEU A 222 -29.84 -30.82 -19.05
N GLY A 223 -30.26 -32.00 -18.62
CA GLY A 223 -31.14 -32.88 -19.38
C GLY A 223 -32.56 -32.33 -19.50
N HIS A 224 -33.35 -32.91 -20.41
CA HIS A 224 -34.73 -32.47 -20.65
C HIS A 224 -35.56 -32.56 -19.36
N GLY A 225 -36.13 -31.44 -18.93
CA GLY A 225 -36.94 -31.35 -17.70
C GLY A 225 -36.15 -31.09 -16.42
N GLN A 226 -34.82 -30.99 -16.46
CA GLN A 226 -33.99 -30.60 -15.30
C GLN A 226 -33.91 -29.08 -15.17
N ARG A 227 -33.70 -28.60 -13.94
CA ARG A 227 -33.46 -27.17 -13.65
C ARG A 227 -32.37 -26.99 -12.60
N LEU A 228 -31.68 -25.85 -12.68
CA LEU A 228 -30.71 -25.43 -11.67
C LEU A 228 -31.42 -24.53 -10.65
N GLU A 229 -31.25 -24.84 -9.37
CA GLU A 229 -31.78 -24.06 -8.26
C GLU A 229 -30.65 -23.53 -7.38
N ILE A 230 -30.78 -22.28 -6.92
CA ILE A 230 -29.92 -21.71 -5.89
C ILE A 230 -30.82 -21.35 -4.72
N THR A 231 -30.67 -22.07 -3.61
CA THR A 231 -31.48 -21.88 -2.41
C THR A 231 -30.64 -21.24 -1.32
N VAL A 232 -31.22 -20.34 -0.54
CA VAL A 232 -30.62 -19.75 0.65
C VAL A 232 -31.43 -20.20 1.86
N GLU A 233 -30.79 -20.92 2.77
CA GLU A 233 -31.42 -21.54 3.93
C GLU A 233 -30.69 -21.12 5.22
N PRO A 234 -31.39 -20.98 6.36
CA PRO A 234 -30.74 -20.79 7.65
C PRO A 234 -29.84 -21.98 7.99
N ASP A 235 -28.61 -21.75 8.46
CA ASP A 235 -27.65 -22.82 8.76
C ASP A 235 -27.73 -23.35 10.19
N GLY A 236 -28.71 -22.87 10.97
CA GLY A 236 -28.91 -23.26 12.36
C GLY A 236 -28.02 -22.52 13.37
N SER A 237 -27.01 -21.77 12.92
CA SER A 237 -26.14 -20.94 13.76
C SER A 237 -26.60 -19.48 13.87
N GLY A 238 -27.68 -19.12 13.15
CA GLY A 238 -28.15 -17.75 12.99
C GLY A 238 -27.61 -17.07 11.72
N ALA A 239 -26.79 -17.77 10.93
CA ALA A 239 -26.35 -17.32 9.61
C ALA A 239 -27.15 -18.01 8.49
N ALA A 240 -26.98 -17.52 7.27
CA ALA A 240 -27.60 -18.10 6.08
C ALA A 240 -26.55 -18.79 5.20
N ARG A 241 -26.93 -19.91 4.59
CA ARG A 241 -26.09 -20.68 3.67
C ARG A 241 -26.80 -20.81 2.34
N ALA A 242 -26.08 -20.45 1.28
CA ALA A 242 -26.49 -20.69 -0.09
C ALA A 242 -26.05 -22.08 -0.56
N VAL A 243 -26.91 -22.79 -1.29
CA VAL A 243 -26.62 -24.09 -1.91
C VAL A 243 -27.11 -24.04 -3.35
N ALA A 244 -26.28 -24.46 -4.30
CA ALA A 244 -26.68 -24.63 -5.70
C ALA A 244 -26.87 -26.11 -6.01
N ARG A 245 -27.98 -26.45 -6.68
CA ARG A 245 -28.42 -27.82 -6.96
C ARG A 245 -28.94 -27.96 -8.39
N ILE A 246 -28.79 -29.13 -8.99
CA ILE A 246 -29.56 -29.56 -10.17
C ILE A 246 -30.68 -30.45 -9.67
N VAL A 247 -31.91 -30.17 -10.09
CA VAL A 247 -33.09 -30.93 -9.69
C VAL A 247 -33.90 -31.36 -10.91
N ASP A 248 -34.62 -32.47 -10.78
CA ASP A 248 -35.67 -32.85 -11.71
C ASP A 248 -36.86 -31.88 -11.56
N GLY A 249 -37.26 -31.24 -12.65
CA GLY A 249 -38.30 -30.22 -12.63
C GLY A 249 -39.72 -30.75 -12.42
N SER A 250 -39.93 -32.06 -12.57
CA SER A 250 -41.23 -32.72 -12.40
C SER A 250 -41.40 -33.35 -11.02
N THR A 251 -40.35 -34.00 -10.49
CA THR A 251 -40.39 -34.70 -9.20
C THR A 251 -39.82 -33.86 -8.05
N GLY A 252 -39.00 -32.85 -8.36
CA GLY A 252 -38.25 -32.08 -7.36
C GLY A 252 -37.06 -32.85 -6.76
N GLU A 253 -36.71 -34.01 -7.31
CA GLU A 253 -35.58 -34.80 -6.85
C GLU A 253 -34.25 -34.08 -7.11
N VAL A 254 -33.36 -34.06 -6.12
CA VAL A 254 -32.03 -33.46 -6.24
C VAL A 254 -31.10 -34.44 -6.95
N LEU A 255 -30.66 -34.07 -8.15
CA LEU A 255 -29.80 -34.89 -9.00
C LEU A 255 -28.31 -34.62 -8.75
N SER A 256 -27.95 -33.38 -8.41
CA SER A 256 -26.60 -32.98 -7.99
C SER A 256 -26.64 -31.74 -7.10
N ALA A 257 -25.69 -31.60 -6.18
CA ALA A 257 -25.62 -30.47 -5.27
C ALA A 257 -24.18 -30.12 -4.91
N GLY A 258 -23.83 -28.83 -5.01
CA GLY A 258 -22.56 -28.32 -4.51
C GLY A 258 -22.55 -28.14 -3.00
N ALA A 259 -21.37 -28.14 -2.38
CA ALA A 259 -21.23 -27.75 -0.99
C ALA A 259 -21.80 -26.33 -0.75
N GLY A 260 -22.63 -26.16 0.28
CA GLY A 260 -23.19 -24.84 0.56
C GLY A 260 -22.15 -23.84 1.09
N ALA A 261 -22.37 -22.55 0.83
CA ALA A 261 -21.44 -21.47 1.12
C ALA A 261 -22.15 -20.19 1.60
N VAL A 262 -21.38 -19.27 2.18
CA VAL A 262 -21.90 -17.96 2.67
C VAL A 262 -22.25 -17.01 1.52
N THR A 263 -21.77 -17.25 0.30
CA THR A 263 -22.07 -16.42 -0.87
C THR A 263 -22.67 -17.25 -2.01
N LEU A 264 -23.61 -16.65 -2.75
CA LEU A 264 -24.25 -17.27 -3.93
C LEU A 264 -23.20 -17.70 -4.95
N LYS A 265 -22.23 -16.82 -5.24
CA LYS A 265 -21.12 -17.12 -6.15
C LYS A 265 -20.38 -18.40 -5.74
N LYS A 266 -20.00 -18.54 -4.46
CA LYS A 266 -19.26 -19.71 -4.00
C LYS A 266 -20.12 -20.98 -4.04
N ALA A 267 -21.41 -20.89 -3.73
CA ALA A 267 -22.33 -22.03 -3.84
C ALA A 267 -22.44 -22.54 -5.29
N VAL A 268 -22.56 -21.62 -6.26
CA VAL A 268 -22.57 -21.93 -7.69
C VAL A 268 -21.24 -22.53 -8.15
N LEU A 269 -20.11 -21.95 -7.74
CA LEU A 269 -18.79 -22.49 -8.09
C LEU A 269 -18.53 -23.87 -7.48
N ASN A 270 -19.07 -24.15 -6.29
CA ASN A 270 -18.99 -25.47 -5.68
C ASN A 270 -19.77 -26.49 -6.51
N LEU A 271 -20.99 -26.17 -6.94
CA LEU A 271 -21.73 -27.03 -7.89
C LEU A 271 -20.99 -27.19 -9.21
N ALA A 272 -20.38 -26.12 -9.72
CA ALA A 272 -19.59 -26.17 -10.95
C ALA A 272 -18.39 -27.10 -10.85
N ALA A 273 -17.77 -27.19 -9.68
CA ALA A 273 -16.68 -28.13 -9.42
C ALA A 273 -17.16 -29.59 -9.35
N GLU A 274 -18.36 -29.85 -8.81
CA GLU A 274 -18.97 -31.19 -8.78
C GLU A 274 -19.38 -31.72 -10.16
N LEU A 275 -19.57 -30.83 -11.14
CA LEU A 275 -19.99 -31.17 -12.50
C LEU A 275 -18.83 -31.26 -13.51
N LYS A 276 -17.59 -30.92 -13.09
CA LYS A 276 -16.37 -31.09 -13.89
C LYS A 276 -15.82 -32.51 -13.70
#